data_AF-A0A958C0R8-F1
#
_entry.id   AF-A0A958C0R8-F1
#
_cell.length_a   1.000
_cell.length_b   1.000
_cell.length_c   1.000
_cell.angle_alpha   90.00
_cell.angle_beta   90.00
_cell.angle_gamma   90.00
#
_symmetry.space_group_name_H-M   'P 1'
#
loop_
_entity.id
_entity.type
_entity.pdbx_description
1 polymer ?
#
loop_
_entity_poly.entity_id
_entity_poly.type
_entity_poly.pdbx_seq_one_letter_code
_entity_poly.pdbx_strand_id
1 'polypeptide(L)' 'MFIVVSYDIPDDRRRTKVMKALKDFGRHVQYSVFECEIRREDFKRLRERLKPLLNP' A
#
# COMPACT_ATOMS: atom_id res chain seq x y z
N MET A 1 0.54 -14.37 -4.91
CA MET A 1 0.34 -14.40 -3.45
C MET A 1 -0.72 -13.38 -3.12
N PHE A 2 -1.74 -13.76 -2.36
CA PHE A 2 -2.77 -12.84 -1.91
C PHE A 2 -2.33 -12.19 -0.59
N ILE A 3 -2.42 -10.86 -0.51
CA ILE A 3 -2.03 -10.09 0.67
C ILE A 3 -3.10 -9.04 0.96
N VAL A 4 -3.45 -8.88 2.23
CA VAL A 4 -4.26 -7.75 2.69
C VAL A 4 -3.32 -6.71 3.31
N VAL A 5 -3.42 -5.46 2.85
CA VAL A 5 -2.65 -4.33 3.36
C VAL A 5 -3.59 -3.38 4.08
N SER A 6 -3.44 -3.28 5.40
CA SER A 6 -4.10 -2.27 6.24
C SER A 6 -3.08 -1.22 6.68
N TYR A 7 -3.46 0.06 6.66
CA TYR A 7 -2.59 1.15 7.10
C TYR A 7 -3.31 2.13 8.03
N ASP A 8 -2.65 2.49 9.13
CA ASP A 8 -3.12 3.51 10.05
C ASP A 8 -2.26 4.77 9.91
N ILE A 9 -2.81 5.80 9.27
CA ILE A 9 -2.08 7.02 8.93
C ILE A 9 -2.98 8.23 9.22
N PRO A 10 -2.67 9.03 10.25
CA PRO A 10 -3.48 10.20 10.60
C PRO A 10 -3.31 11.35 9.59
N ASP A 11 -2.12 11.50 8.99
CA ASP A 11 -1.88 12.55 7.99
C ASP A 11 -2.54 12.23 6.64
N ASP A 12 -3.54 13.02 6.28
CA ASP A 12 -4.35 12.86 5.06
C ASP A 12 -3.51 12.87 3.77
N ARG A 13 -2.47 13.72 3.72
CA ARG A 13 -1.59 13.83 2.56
C ARG A 13 -0.80 12.55 2.35
N ARG A 14 -0.21 12.01 3.42
CA ARG A 14 0.56 10.76 3.43
C ARG A 14 -0.33 9.57 3.18
N ARG A 15 -1.51 9.52 3.79
CA ARG A 15 -2.53 8.48 3.54
C ARG A 15 -2.91 8.43 2.06
N THR A 16 -3.16 9.59 1.45
CA THR A 16 -3.46 9.69 0.01
C THR A 16 -2.29 9.20 -0.86
N LYS A 17 -1.04 9.50 -0.49
CA LYS A 17 0.14 9.00 -1.20
C LYS A 17 0.25 7.47 -1.11
N VAL A 18 0.02 6.90 0.08
CA VAL A 18 0.04 5.44 0.29
C VAL A 18 -1.07 4.75 -0.50
N MET A 19 -2.30 5.27 -0.46
CA MET A 19 -3.41 4.77 -1.26
C MET A 19 -3.08 4.78 -2.76
N LYS A 20 -2.52 5.88 -3.28
CA LYS A 20 -2.08 5.98 -4.68
C LYS A 20 -0.97 4.99 -5.01
N ALA A 21 -0.02 4.78 -4.10
CA ALA A 21 1.05 3.81 -4.31
C ALA A 21 0.55 2.36 -4.36
N LEU A 22 -0.51 2.03 -3.59
CA LEU A 22 -1.10 0.68 -3.53
C LEU A 22 -2.01 0.35 -4.73
N LYS A 23 -2.56 1.35 -5.43
CA LYS A 23 -3.42 1.15 -6.62
C LYS A 23 -2.76 0.33 -7.73
N ASP A 24 -1.44 0.37 -7.85
CA ASP A 24 -0.72 -0.38 -8.87
C ASP A 24 -0.50 -1.86 -8.50
N PHE A 25 -0.91 -2.28 -7.30
CA PHE A 25 -0.65 -3.61 -6.75
C PHE A 25 -1.90 -4.35 -6.27
N GLY A 26 -3.05 -3.68 -6.22
CA GLY A 26 -4.27 -4.27 -5.70
C GLY A 26 -5.49 -3.35 -5.76
N ARG A 27 -6.58 -3.85 -5.18
CA ARG A 27 -7.88 -3.18 -5.12
C ARG A 27 -8.08 -2.49 -3.78
N HIS A 28 -8.54 -1.25 -3.80
CA HIS A 28 -8.98 -0.52 -2.62
C HIS A 28 -10.36 -1.05 -2.18
N VAL A 29 -10.45 -1.65 -0.99
CA VAL A 29 -11.68 -2.32 -0.52
C VAL A 29 -12.35 -1.62 0.65
N GLN A 30 -11.56 -0.96 1.51
CA GLN A 30 -12.06 -0.10 2.59
C GLN A 30 -11.17 1.13 2.72
N TYR A 31 -11.60 2.12 3.50
CA TYR A 31 -10.89 3.39 3.67
C TYR A 31 -9.37 3.26 3.79
N SER A 32 -8.92 2.35 4.64
CA SER A 32 -7.51 2.07 4.94
C SER A 32 -7.05 0.66 4.56
N VAL A 33 -7.80 -0.07 3.71
CA VAL A 33 -7.52 -1.48 3.40
C VAL A 33 -7.47 -1.74 1.90
N PHE A 34 -6.43 -2.47 1.47
CA PHE A 34 -6.23 -2.97 0.11
C PHE A 34 -6.11 -4.49 0.09
N GLU A 35 -6.65 -5.09 -0.95
CA GLU A 35 -6.43 -6.50 -1.30
C GLU A 35 -5.55 -6.57 -2.54
N CYS A 36 -4.39 -7.23 -2.41
CA CYS A 36 -3.36 -7.26 -3.43
C CYS A 36 -3.06 -8.69 -3.87
N GLU A 37 -3.12 -8.93 -5.18
CA GLU A 37 -2.59 -10.14 -5.81
C GLU A 37 -1.23 -9.85 -6.41
N ILE A 38 -0.17 -10.28 -5.71
CA ILE A 38 1.20 -9.89 -6.04
C ILE A 38 2.11 -11.10 -6.18
N ARG A 39 3.01 -11.05 -7.15
CA ARG A 39 4.12 -12.01 -7.28
C ARG A 39 5.16 -11.72 -6.20
N ARG A 40 5.96 -12.73 -5.82
CA ARG A 40 6.99 -12.59 -4.78
C ARG A 40 8.00 -11.50 -5.11
N GLU A 41 8.37 -11.35 -6.39
CA GLU A 41 9.27 -10.30 -6.88
C GLU A 41 8.67 -8.89 -6.73
N ASP A 42 7.38 -8.73 -7.03
CA ASP A 42 6.66 -7.46 -6.93
C ASP A 42 6.42 -7.04 -5.48
N PHE A 43 6.43 -7.98 -4.53
CA PHE A 43 6.31 -7.68 -3.10
C PHE A 43 7.48 -6.81 -2.59
N LYS A 44 8.70 -7.06 -3.07
CA LYS A 44 9.86 -6.23 -2.71
C LYS A 44 9.68 -4.80 -3.22
N ARG A 45 9.24 -4.65 -4.49
CA ARG A 45 8.95 -3.36 -5.11
C ARG A 45 7.86 -2.59 -4.34
N LEU A 46 6.81 -3.27 -3.90
CA LEU A 46 5.76 -2.67 -3.06
C LEU A 46 6.35 -2.09 -1.77
N ARG A 47 7.17 -2.88 -1.05
CA ARG A 47 7.79 -2.43 0.20
C ARG A 47 8.71 -1.24 0.00
N GLU A 48 9.52 -1.25 -1.06
CA GLU A 48 10.41 -0.13 -1.39
C GLU A 48 9.64 1.16 -1.69
N ARG A 49 8.51 1.05 -2.40
CA ARG A 49 7.65 2.21 -2.72
C ARG A 49 6.92 2.77 -1.50
N LEU A 50 6.56 1.92 -0.54
CA LEU A 50 5.89 2.33 0.70
C LEU A 50 6.87 2.86 1.76
N LYS A 51 8.11 2.38 1.80
CA LYS A 51 9.11 2.74 2.82
C LYS A 51 9.26 4.25 3.05
N PRO A 52 9.47 5.11 2.03
CA PRO A 52 9.61 6.56 2.24
C PRO A 52 8.28 7.25 2.61
N LEU A 53 7.14 6.57 2.44
CA LEU A 53 5.82 7.10 2.80
C LEU A 53 5.41 6.75 4.23
N LEU A 54 6.04 5.74 4.84
CA LEU A 54 5.69 5.27 6.20
C LEU A 54 6.66 5.80 7.26
N ASN A 55 7.95 5.90 6.92
CA ASN A 55 9.00 6.43 7.80
C ASN A 55 9.55 7.73 7.19
N PRO A 56 8.91 8.89 7.46
CA PRO A 56 9.43 10.19 7.06
C PRO A 56 10.72 10.54 7.82
#